data_AF-A0A2H0Y259-F1
#
_entry.id   AF-A0A2H0Y259-F1
#
_cell.length_a   1.000
_cell.length_b   1.000
_cell.length_c   1.000
_cell.angle_alpha   90.00
_cell.angle_beta   90.00
_cell.angle_gamma   90.00
#
_symmetry.space_group_name_H-M   'P 1'
#
loop_
_entity.id
_entity.type
_entity.pdbx_description
1 polymer ?
#
loop_
_entity_poly.entity_id
_entity_poly.type
_entity_poly.pdbx_seq_one_letter_code
_entity_poly.pdbx_strand_id
1 'polypeptide(L)' 'MLTKTITKSAAVTLPLTALKCLYHNASGKKIVCEIDLTILKKLNKPNALDKMVAEARLEYITGKTKTFTSAKALIRELHS' A
#
# COMPACT_ATOMS: atom_id res chain seq x y z
N MET A 1 22.52 17.67 -13.29
CA MET A 1 21.42 18.12 -12.39
C MET A 1 20.47 16.95 -12.21
N LEU A 2 20.42 16.32 -11.02
CA LEU A 2 19.42 15.29 -10.73
C LEU A 2 18.07 15.98 -10.48
N THR A 3 17.14 15.85 -11.41
CA THR A 3 15.75 16.23 -11.21
C THR A 3 15.13 15.29 -10.19
N LYS A 4 15.06 15.75 -8.94
CA LYS A 4 14.39 15.05 -7.84
C LYS A 4 12.89 15.07 -8.14
N THR A 5 12.40 14.05 -8.85
CA THR A 5 10.97 13.84 -9.04
C THR A 5 10.35 13.70 -7.66
N ILE A 6 9.65 14.73 -7.20
CA ILE A 6 8.84 14.65 -5.99
C ILE A 6 7.76 13.63 -6.32
N THR A 7 7.97 12.39 -5.90
CA THR A 7 6.92 11.38 -5.89
C THR A 7 5.79 11.96 -5.05
N LYS A 8 4.70 12.40 -5.71
CA LYS A 8 3.47 12.78 -5.03
C LYS A 8 3.14 11.65 -4.08
N SER A 9 3.26 11.91 -2.77
CA SER A 9 2.92 10.93 -1.76
C SER A 9 1.51 10.45 -2.06
N ALA A 10 1.31 9.14 -2.14
CA ALA A 10 -0.02 8.56 -2.36
C ALA A 10 -0.94 9.12 -1.27
N ALA A 11 -1.95 9.88 -1.69
CA ALA A 11 -2.93 10.46 -0.79
C ALA A 11 -4.12 9.52 -0.70
N VAL A 12 -4.45 9.09 0.52
CA VAL A 12 -5.65 8.30 0.79
C VAL A 12 -6.74 9.29 1.21
N THR A 13 -7.85 9.30 0.48
CA THR A 13 -9.01 10.10 0.83
C THR A 13 -9.75 9.42 1.96
N LEU A 14 -9.79 10.06 3.12
CA LEU A 14 -10.49 9.58 4.31
C LEU A 14 -11.70 10.51 4.56
N PRO A 15 -12.92 10.11 4.15
CA PRO A 15 -14.10 10.88 4.52
C PRO A 15 -14.30 10.83 6.03
N LEU A 16 -14.53 11.99 6.65
CA LEU A 16 -14.81 12.06 8.08
C LEU A 16 -16.05 11.26 8.48
N THR A 17 -17.00 11.08 7.56
CA THR A 17 -18.19 10.24 7.74
C THR A 17 -17.88 8.74 7.81
N ALA A 18 -16.72 8.30 7.34
CA ALA A 18 -16.26 6.92 7.42
C ALA A 18 -15.46 6.63 8.71
N LEU A 19 -15.25 7.63 9.56
CA LEU A 19 -14.52 7.52 10.82
C LEU A 19 -15.52 7.49 11.98
N LYS A 20 -15.52 6.40 12.75
CA LYS A 20 -16.24 6.35 14.02
C LYS A 20 -15.27 6.71 15.14
N CYS A 21 -15.50 7.85 15.79
CA CYS A 21 -14.68 8.24 16.94
C CYS A 21 -14.89 7.24 18.09
N LEU A 22 -13.82 6.58 18.52
CA LEU A 22 -13.84 5.66 19.66
C LEU A 22 -13.45 6.38 20.95
N TYR A 23 -12.45 7.25 20.85
CA TYR A 23 -11.92 7.96 22.00
C TYR A 23 -11.39 9.33 21.56
N HIS A 24 -11.76 10.35 22.32
CA HIS A 24 -11.18 11.68 22.19
C HIS A 24 -10.68 12.13 23.56
N ASN A 25 -9.47 12.68 23.60
CA ASN A 25 -8.93 13.31 24.80
C ASN A 25 -9.28 14.80 24.76
N ALA A 26 -10.07 15.29 25.72
CA ALA A 26 -10.47 16.70 25.80
C ALA A 26 -9.27 17.67 25.97
N SER A 27 -8.13 17.20 26.49
CA SER A 27 -6.88 17.97 26.60
C SER A 27 -5.86 17.67 25.49
N GLY A 28 -6.11 16.66 24.65
CA GLY A 28 -5.10 16.08 23.77
C GLY A 28 -5.40 16.33 22.30
N LYS A 29 -4.40 16.81 21.56
CA LYS A 29 -4.40 17.00 20.09
C LYS A 29 -4.53 15.68 19.27
N LYS A 30 -5.11 14.62 19.85
CA LYS A 30 -5.15 13.26 19.29
C LYS A 30 -6.54 12.65 19.47
N ILE A 31 -7.03 12.02 18.41
CA ILE A 31 -8.33 11.35 18.34
C ILE A 31 -8.07 9.93 17.85
N VAL A 32 -8.73 8.94 18.46
CA VAL A 32 -8.70 7.55 18.00
C VAL A 32 -10.03 7.25 17.30
N CYS A 33 -9.95 6.89 16.03
CA CYS A 33 -11.10 6.54 15.19
C CYS A 33 -11.00 5.11 14.68
N GLU A 34 -12.13 4.44 14.61
CA GLU A 34 -12.34 3.21 13.86
C GLU A 34 -12.71 3.54 12.41
N ILE A 35 -12.21 2.74 11.47
CA ILE A 35 -12.42 2.93 10.03
C ILE A 35 -12.84 1.60 9.42
N ASP A 36 -13.93 1.60 8.65
CA ASP A 36 -14.30 0.45 7.84
C ASP A 36 -13.42 0.39 6.58
N LEU A 37 -12.53 -0.61 6.55
CA LEU A 37 -11.61 -0.86 5.44
C LEU A 37 -12.34 -1.22 4.13
N THR A 38 -13.54 -1.79 4.21
CA THR A 38 -14.36 -2.15 3.04
C THR A 38 -14.82 -0.90 2.32
N ILE A 39 -15.30 0.10 3.07
CA ILE A 39 -15.73 1.39 2.54
C ILE A 39 -14.51 2.17 2.04
N LEU A 40 -13.41 2.15 2.80
CA LEU A 40 -12.18 2.85 2.42
C LEU A 40 -11.62 2.39 1.06
N LYS A 41 -11.61 1.08 0.82
CA LYS A 41 -11.17 0.47 -0.46
C LYS A 41 -12.10 0.80 -1.63
N LYS A 42 -13.40 0.96 -1.38
CA LYS A 42 -14.37 1.38 -2.41
C LYS A 42 -14.17 2.83 -2.84
N LEU A 43 -13.86 3.70 -1.88
CA LEU A 43 -13.65 5.14 -2.11
C LEU A 43 -12.30 5.42 -2.76
N ASN A 44 -11.26 4.72 -2.31
CA ASN A 44 -9.91 4.83 -2.85
C ASN A 44 -9.66 3.64 -3.76
N LYS A 45 -10.35 3.58 -4.91
CA LYS A 45 -10.11 2.54 -5.91
C LYS A 45 -8.61 2.55 -6.26
N PRO A 46 -7.85 1.51 -5.87
CA PRO A 46 -6.43 1.47 -6.22
C PRO A 46 -6.33 1.30 -7.73
N ASN A 47 -5.38 2.01 -8.34
CA ASN A 47 -5.07 1.74 -9.74
C ASN A 47 -4.42 0.35 -9.85
N ALA A 48 -4.50 -0.25 -11.04
CA ALA A 48 -3.92 -1.57 -11.28
C ALA A 48 -2.44 -1.65 -10.85
N LEU A 49 -1.67 -0.58 -11.12
CA LEU A 49 -0.26 -0.49 -10.71
C LEU A 49 -0.08 -0.47 -9.18
N ASP A 50 -0.91 0.27 -8.45
CA ASP A 50 -0.84 0.32 -6.99
C ASP A 50 -1.13 -1.06 -6.37
N LYS A 51 -2.07 -1.79 -6.97
CA LYS A 51 -2.41 -3.15 -6.56
C LYS A 51 -1.25 -4.11 -6.83
N MET A 52 -0.66 -4.08 -8.03
CA MET A 52 0.51 -4.90 -8.38
C MET A 52 1.69 -4.64 -7.46
N VAL A 53 1.98 -3.38 -7.14
CA VAL A 53 3.07 -3.01 -6.23
C VAL A 53 2.78 -3.47 -4.79
N ALA A 54 1.54 -3.32 -4.32
CA ALA A 54 1.15 -3.79 -2.99
C ALA A 54 1.27 -5.31 -2.88
N GLU A 55 0.83 -6.06 -3.89
CA GLU A 55 0.96 -7.52 -3.96
C GLU A 55 2.43 -7.94 -3.99
N ALA A 56 3.27 -7.33 -4.85
CA ALA A 56 4.70 -7.63 -4.89
C ALA A 56 5.42 -7.36 -3.56
N ARG A 57 5.03 -6.29 -2.85
CA ARG A 57 5.55 -6.00 -1.50
C ARG A 57 5.13 -7.07 -0.48
N LEU A 58 3.88 -7.51 -0.54
CA LEU A 58 3.39 -8.59 0.32
C LEU A 58 4.12 -9.90 0.03
N GLU A 59 4.32 -10.24 -1.24
CA GLU A 59 5.08 -11.44 -1.65
C GLU A 59 6.52 -11.40 -1.15
N TYR A 60 7.18 -10.24 -1.25
CA TYR A 60 8.51 -10.02 -0.70
C TYR A 60 8.57 -10.23 0.81
N ILE A 61 7.66 -9.61 1.57
CA ILE A 61 7.60 -9.74 3.03
C ILE A 61 7.28 -11.17 3.45
N THR A 62 6.40 -11.86 2.72
CA THR A 62 5.99 -13.25 3.01
C THR A 62 6.99 -14.29 2.50
N GLY A 63 8.12 -13.86 1.92
CA GLY A 63 9.17 -14.75 1.43
C GLY A 63 8.78 -15.55 0.18
N LYS A 64 7.67 -15.19 -0.49
CA LYS A 64 7.22 -15.79 -1.76
C LYS A 64 8.01 -15.25 -2.95
N THR A 65 9.31 -15.04 -2.77
CA THR A 65 10.19 -14.47 -3.80
C THR A 65 11.31 -15.43 -4.13
N LYS A 66 11.62 -15.57 -5.42
CA LYS A 66 12.77 -16.32 -5.89
C LYS A 66 13.85 -15.34 -6.34
N THR A 67 15.06 -15.52 -5.84
CA THR A 67 16.23 -14.77 -6.28
C THR A 67 17.02 -15.60 -7.28
N PHE A 68 17.33 -15.01 -8.43
CA PHE A 68 18.18 -15.65 -9.43
C PHE A 68 19.49 -14.88 -9.55
N THR A 69 20.60 -15.59 -9.42
CA THR A 69 21.95 -15.02 -9.55
C THR A 69 22.43 -14.97 -11.00
N SER A 70 21.71 -15.60 -11.92
CA SER A 70 22.04 -15.68 -13.35
C SER A 70 20.80 -15.53 -14.21
N ALA A 71 20.91 -14.75 -15.29
CA ALA A 71 19.85 -14.60 -16.28
C ALA A 71 19.42 -15.96 -16.88
N LYS A 72 20.35 -16.91 -17.06
CA LYS A 72 20.02 -18.27 -17.54
C LYS A 72 19.12 -19.02 -16.55
N ALA A 73 19.34 -18.83 -15.25
CA ALA A 73 18.53 -19.48 -14.22
C ALA A 73 17.11 -18.91 -14.18
N LEU A 74 16.97 -17.58 -14.37
CA LEU A 74 15.67 -16.92 -14.50
C LEU A 74 14.92 -17.41 -15.75
N ILE A 75 15.58 -17.44 -16.92
CA ILE A 75 14.96 -17.88 -18.18
C ILE A 75 14.48 -19.33 -18.08
N ARG A 76 15.28 -20.21 -17.47
CA ARG A 76 14.90 -21.61 -17.25
C ARG A 76 13.62 -21.74 -16.42
N GLU A 77 13.52 -20.95 -15.34
CA GLU A 77 12.32 -20.95 -14.49
C GLU A 77 11.08 -20.47 -15.26
N LEU A 78 11.21 -19.40 -16.06
CA LEU A 78 10.08 -18.84 -16.83
C LEU A 78 9.58 -19.76 -17.95
N HIS A 79 10.40 -20.71 -18.38
CA HIS A 79 10.08 -21.69 -19.42
C HIS A 79 9.67 -23.06 -18.84
N SER A 80 9.65 -23.22 -17.51
CA SER A 80 9.22 -24.44 -16.82
C SER A 80 7.72 -24.39 -16.50
#